data_AF-A0A1G0X6D2-F1
#
_entry.id   AF-A0A1G0X6D2-F1
#
_cell.length_a   1.000
_cell.length_b   1.000
_cell.length_c   1.000
_cell.angle_alpha   90.00
_cell.angle_beta   90.00
_cell.angle_gamma   90.00
#
_symmetry.space_group_name_H-M   'P 1'
#
loop_
_entity.id
_entity.type
_entity.pdbx_description
1 polymer ?
#
loop_
_entity_poly.entity_id
_entity_poly.type
_entity_poly.pdbx_seq_one_letter_code
_entity_poly.pdbx_strand_id
1 'polypeptide(L)'
;MLDLISLWNKTTIIQNANEVNTSRQYADEVKQAAINFDRNTTQSSFEFQDSPNVIFVKNIASLEPADFYDQLAEITMTKEENDARLKFFSEQMAKNPKLFDGKQMVITGVIYDDSTNTIYMEAKKVPYSFIATLRNKKFPENSHLYQLLMFTTGVLAPLIARNGTSILLQRVDLGLYSVPGGFLEAHDKEKRLNFYDGRNLVTETAITELKEEIVGIKGTDELRFDFSKTQISSISFRKTGANLIGTVEFVAPSYANCHSSYLQEVIRNNLAKDAHEHTSEHQLIPLKSKNRDKLLEIILTGTLRLPGASLYLPVALSLTRLENQASCMMALPRAIPNSSSIAWPLSIFKANPEKLLSYKEPENEIYRDRF
;
A
#
# COMPACT_ATOMS: atom_id res chain seq x y z
N MET A 1 5.73 -20.44 -1.89
CA MET A 1 5.92 -19.07 -2.42
C MET A 1 4.67 -18.66 -3.20
N LEU A 2 4.19 -17.43 -2.98
CA LEU A 2 3.01 -16.86 -3.63
C LEU A 2 3.43 -15.68 -4.50
N ASP A 3 3.04 -15.68 -5.78
CA ASP A 3 3.21 -14.53 -6.67
C ASP A 3 2.04 -13.55 -6.47
N LEU A 4 2.31 -12.46 -5.77
CA LEU A 4 1.28 -11.51 -5.36
C LEU A 4 0.77 -10.66 -6.53
N ILE A 5 1.61 -10.39 -7.55
CA ILE A 5 1.18 -9.68 -8.76
C ILE A 5 0.23 -10.57 -9.57
N SER A 6 0.54 -11.86 -9.72
CA SER A 6 -0.34 -12.83 -10.39
C SER A 6 -1.67 -13.00 -9.66
N LEU A 7 -1.65 -13.10 -8.33
CA LEU A 7 -2.87 -13.16 -7.51
C LEU A 7 -3.73 -11.89 -7.64
N TRP A 8 -3.10 -10.72 -7.61
CA TRP A 8 -3.80 -9.45 -7.84
C TRP A 8 -4.44 -9.41 -9.22
N ASN A 9 -3.69 -9.74 -10.28
CA ASN A 9 -4.17 -9.68 -11.66
C ASN A 9 -5.35 -10.63 -11.93
N LYS A 10 -5.38 -11.81 -11.29
CA LYS A 10 -6.54 -12.72 -11.36
C LYS A 10 -7.77 -12.14 -10.65
N THR A 11 -7.55 -11.45 -9.53
CA THR A 11 -8.64 -10.85 -8.74
C THR A 11 -9.31 -9.69 -9.46
N THR A 12 -8.52 -8.82 -10.10
CA THR A 12 -9.06 -7.66 -10.84
C THR A 12 -9.96 -8.06 -12.02
N ILE A 13 -9.62 -9.16 -12.72
CA ILE A 13 -10.46 -9.71 -13.80
C ILE A 13 -11.86 -10.09 -13.28
N ILE A 14 -11.95 -10.67 -12.07
CA ILE A 14 -13.21 -11.10 -11.47
C ILE A 14 -14.05 -9.90 -11.01
N GLN A 15 -13.42 -8.81 -10.58
CA GLN A 15 -14.11 -7.60 -10.11
C GLN A 15 -14.81 -6.84 -11.24
N ASN A 16 -14.16 -6.71 -12.41
CA ASN A 16 -14.75 -6.03 -13.57
C ASN A 16 -16.03 -6.71 -14.10
N ALA A 17 -16.27 -7.98 -13.74
CA ALA A 17 -17.46 -8.72 -14.14
C ALA A 17 -18.69 -8.44 -13.24
N ASN A 18 -18.53 -7.81 -12.06
CA ASN A 18 -19.55 -7.75 -11.01
C ASN A 18 -19.88 -6.33 -10.50
N GLU A 19 -19.80 -5.29 -11.36
CA GLU A 19 -20.15 -3.92 -10.96
C GLU A 19 -21.63 -3.81 -10.53
N VAL A 20 -21.88 -3.87 -9.22
CA VAL A 20 -23.16 -3.51 -8.63
C VAL A 20 -23.14 -2.02 -8.30
N ASN A 21 -23.86 -1.24 -9.10
CA ASN A 21 -24.15 0.16 -8.85
C ASN A 21 -25.04 0.29 -7.60
N THR A 22 -24.48 0.72 -6.47
CA THR A 22 -25.30 1.40 -5.45
C THR A 22 -24.87 2.85 -5.28
N SER A 23 -25.89 3.70 -5.21
CA SER A 23 -25.81 5.15 -5.12
C SER A 23 -25.33 5.57 -3.72
N ARG A 24 -24.02 5.74 -3.54
CA ARG A 24 -23.49 6.58 -2.46
C ARG A 24 -23.17 7.96 -3.01
N GLN A 25 -23.49 8.98 -2.22
CA GLN A 25 -23.21 10.37 -2.57
C GLN A 25 -21.93 10.81 -1.86
N TYR A 26 -21.11 11.56 -2.58
CA TYR A 26 -20.08 12.39 -1.97
C TYR A 26 -20.73 13.68 -1.48
N ALA A 27 -20.11 14.37 -0.53
CA ALA A 27 -20.52 15.72 -0.20
C ALA A 27 -20.37 16.63 -1.43
N ASP A 28 -21.21 17.66 -1.56
CA ASP A 28 -21.28 18.53 -2.74
C ASP A 28 -19.95 19.23 -3.04
N GLU A 29 -19.14 19.47 -2.02
CA GLU A 29 -17.82 20.09 -2.09
C GLU A 29 -16.70 19.16 -2.62
N VAL A 30 -16.94 17.85 -2.75
CA VAL A 30 -15.92 16.92 -3.22
C VAL A 30 -15.64 17.12 -4.71
N LYS A 31 -14.37 17.37 -5.04
CA LYS A 31 -13.91 17.60 -6.41
C LYS A 31 -14.21 16.38 -7.31
N GLN A 32 -14.71 16.63 -8.52
CA GLN A 32 -15.00 15.57 -9.50
C GLN A 32 -13.79 14.67 -9.80
N ALA A 33 -12.58 15.23 -9.78
CA ALA A 33 -11.35 14.46 -9.96
C ALA A 33 -11.13 13.40 -8.86
N ALA A 34 -11.51 13.70 -7.61
CA ALA A 34 -11.46 12.73 -6.51
C ALA A 34 -12.50 11.61 -6.67
N ILE A 35 -13.71 11.97 -7.13
CA ILE A 35 -14.76 10.99 -7.46
C ILE A 35 -14.28 10.07 -8.59
N ASN A 36 -13.66 10.64 -9.64
CA ASN A 36 -13.12 9.87 -10.76
C ASN A 36 -11.96 8.96 -10.32
N PHE A 37 -11.13 9.41 -9.38
CA PHE A 37 -10.08 8.59 -8.81
C PHE A 37 -10.67 7.34 -8.14
N ASP A 38 -11.65 7.51 -7.26
CA ASP A 38 -12.29 6.39 -6.55
C ASP A 38 -13.01 5.43 -7.49
N ARG A 39 -13.73 5.94 -8.49
CA ARG A 39 -14.49 5.11 -9.45
C ARG A 39 -13.59 4.27 -10.35
N ASN A 40 -12.45 4.80 -10.73
CA ASN A 40 -11.58 4.15 -11.72
C ASN A 40 -10.41 3.39 -11.08
N THR A 41 -10.29 3.35 -9.76
CA THR A 41 -9.18 2.66 -9.09
C THR A 41 -9.56 1.26 -8.70
N THR A 42 -8.82 0.27 -9.19
CA THR A 42 -8.88 -1.11 -8.70
C THR A 42 -7.76 -1.34 -7.70
N GLN A 43 -8.03 -2.09 -6.63
CA GLN A 43 -7.03 -2.37 -5.60
C GLN A 43 -7.21 -3.76 -4.98
N SER A 44 -6.10 -4.43 -4.66
CA SER A 44 -6.15 -5.50 -3.69
C SER A 44 -4.96 -5.48 -2.75
N SER A 45 -5.16 -5.92 -1.52
CA SER A 45 -4.16 -5.86 -0.47
C SER A 45 -3.99 -7.23 0.17
N PHE A 46 -2.78 -7.56 0.55
CA PHE A 46 -2.40 -8.83 1.16
C PHE A 46 -1.88 -8.56 2.57
N GLU A 47 -2.56 -9.13 3.55
CA GLU A 47 -2.30 -8.87 4.97
C GLU A 47 -1.45 -9.95 5.60
N PHE A 48 -0.39 -9.53 6.29
CA PHE A 48 0.56 -10.40 6.98
C PHE A 48 0.12 -10.68 8.42
N GLN A 49 0.48 -11.85 8.92
CA GLN A 49 0.25 -12.19 10.34
C GLN A 49 1.29 -11.50 11.22
N ASP A 50 2.55 -11.66 10.83
CA ASP A 50 3.70 -11.03 11.45
C ASP A 50 4.41 -10.15 10.42
N SER A 51 5.12 -9.11 10.87
CA SER A 51 5.83 -8.21 9.96
C SER A 51 6.84 -8.98 9.10
N PRO A 52 6.70 -8.98 7.77
CA PRO A 52 7.60 -9.71 6.90
C PRO A 52 8.96 -9.02 6.78
N ASN A 53 9.98 -9.82 6.48
CA ASN A 53 11.23 -9.30 5.94
C ASN A 53 10.99 -8.85 4.49
N VAL A 54 11.60 -7.74 4.08
CA VAL A 54 11.55 -7.27 2.68
C VAL A 54 12.95 -7.31 2.11
N ILE A 55 13.12 -8.01 1.00
CA ILE A 55 14.39 -8.14 0.28
C ILE A 55 14.15 -7.68 -1.15
N PHE A 56 14.87 -6.64 -1.56
CA PHE A 56 14.95 -6.28 -2.97
C PHE A 56 15.84 -7.28 -3.70
N VAL A 57 15.38 -7.77 -4.84
CA VAL A 57 16.10 -8.77 -5.65
C VAL A 57 16.31 -8.30 -7.08
N LYS A 58 17.35 -8.78 -7.72
CA LYS A 58 17.66 -8.46 -9.12
C LYS A 58 16.69 -9.14 -10.10
N ASN A 59 16.25 -10.34 -9.75
CA ASN A 59 15.33 -11.18 -10.51
C ASN A 59 14.59 -12.15 -9.58
N ILE A 60 13.28 -12.34 -9.78
CA ILE A 60 12.45 -13.29 -8.99
C ILE A 60 12.84 -14.77 -9.18
N ALA A 61 13.48 -15.13 -10.30
CA ALA A 61 13.86 -16.51 -10.61
C ALA A 61 15.08 -16.98 -9.81
N SER A 62 16.04 -16.08 -9.53
CA SER A 62 17.21 -16.39 -8.71
C SER A 62 17.05 -15.98 -7.25
N LEU A 63 16.15 -15.04 -6.97
CA LEU A 63 15.99 -14.38 -5.65
C LEU A 63 17.29 -13.76 -5.14
N GLU A 64 18.23 -13.45 -6.03
CA GLU A 64 19.51 -12.84 -5.68
C GLU A 64 19.28 -11.44 -5.11
N PRO A 65 19.70 -11.15 -3.87
CA PRO A 65 19.51 -9.85 -3.25
C PRO A 65 20.21 -8.72 -4.00
N ALA A 66 19.61 -7.55 -3.94
CA ALA A 66 20.20 -6.27 -4.29
C ALA A 66 20.19 -5.39 -3.05
N ASP A 67 21.35 -5.18 -2.44
CA ASP A 67 21.50 -4.36 -1.24
C ASP A 67 21.62 -2.87 -1.57
N PHE A 68 21.97 -2.55 -2.82
CA PHE A 68 22.17 -1.18 -3.30
C PHE A 68 21.43 -0.92 -4.60
N TYR A 69 20.95 0.31 -4.79
CA TYR A 69 20.25 0.74 -5.99
C TYR A 69 21.04 0.47 -7.28
N ASP A 70 22.36 0.68 -7.28
CA ASP A 70 23.18 0.53 -8.49
C ASP A 70 23.30 -0.94 -8.94
N GLN A 71 23.00 -1.90 -8.04
CA GLN A 71 22.95 -3.34 -8.34
C GLN A 71 21.64 -3.78 -9.03
N LEU A 72 20.62 -2.93 -9.05
CA LEU A 72 19.36 -3.22 -9.75
C LEU A 72 19.58 -3.23 -11.27
N ALA A 73 18.90 -4.14 -11.94
CA ALA A 73 18.88 -4.19 -13.39
C ALA A 73 18.12 -2.98 -13.97
N GLU A 74 18.51 -2.55 -15.17
CA GLU A 74 17.82 -1.49 -15.91
C GLU A 74 16.71 -2.07 -16.78
N ILE A 75 15.75 -1.21 -17.14
CA ILE A 75 14.82 -1.52 -18.24
C ILE A 75 15.51 -1.16 -19.55
N THR A 76 15.70 -2.16 -20.42
CA THR A 76 16.23 -1.94 -21.75
C THR A 76 15.25 -1.09 -22.56
N MET A 77 15.74 0.04 -23.09
CA MET A 77 15.01 0.90 -24.01
C MET A 77 15.68 0.88 -25.38
N THR A 78 14.88 0.98 -26.43
CA THR A 78 15.39 1.27 -27.77
C THR A 78 15.91 2.70 -27.84
N LYS A 79 16.69 3.03 -28.89
CA LYS A 79 17.14 4.40 -29.13
C LYS A 79 15.96 5.37 -29.24
N GLU A 80 14.91 4.97 -29.97
CA GLU A 80 13.70 5.79 -30.18
C GLU A 80 12.95 6.05 -28.88
N GLU A 81 12.82 5.05 -28.02
CA GLU A 81 12.20 5.21 -26.69
C GLU A 81 13.02 6.15 -25.80
N ASN A 82 14.35 6.02 -25.82
CA ASN A 82 15.22 6.89 -25.06
C ASN A 82 15.18 8.35 -25.55
N ASP A 83 15.15 8.56 -26.87
CA ASP A 83 15.04 9.89 -27.46
C ASP A 83 13.67 10.54 -27.11
N ALA A 84 12.58 9.77 -27.16
CA ALA A 84 11.25 10.22 -26.75
C ALA A 84 11.20 10.61 -25.26
N ARG A 85 11.83 9.80 -24.39
CA ARG A 85 11.97 10.10 -22.96
C ARG A 85 12.71 11.42 -22.73
N LEU A 86 13.88 11.57 -23.33
CA LEU A 86 14.71 12.77 -23.18
C LEU A 86 13.98 14.02 -23.69
N LYS A 87 13.34 13.93 -24.86
CA LYS A 87 12.53 15.02 -25.41
C LYS A 87 11.42 15.45 -24.44
N PHE A 88 10.62 14.49 -23.96
CA PHE A 88 9.54 14.80 -23.02
C PHE A 88 10.08 15.42 -21.73
N PHE A 89 11.17 14.90 -21.19
CA PHE A 89 11.77 15.43 -19.98
C PHE A 89 12.31 16.86 -20.16
N SER A 90 12.97 17.16 -21.28
CA SER A 90 13.40 18.52 -21.61
C SER A 90 12.23 19.50 -21.70
N GLU A 91 11.09 19.08 -22.28
CA GLU A 91 9.86 19.89 -22.32
C GLU A 91 9.30 20.16 -20.91
N GLN A 92 9.41 19.21 -19.98
CA GLN A 92 9.00 19.40 -18.59
C GLN A 92 9.96 20.32 -17.83
N MET A 93 11.28 20.16 -18.01
CA MET A 93 12.27 21.05 -17.38
C MET A 93 12.14 22.50 -17.87
N ALA A 94 11.75 22.72 -19.13
CA ALA A 94 11.48 24.07 -19.64
C ALA A 94 10.30 24.73 -18.91
N LYS A 95 9.32 23.95 -18.44
CA LYS A 95 8.17 24.43 -17.66
C LYS A 95 8.50 24.56 -16.17
N ASN A 96 9.36 23.68 -15.66
CA ASN A 96 9.80 23.68 -14.28
C ASN A 96 11.32 23.45 -14.21
N PRO A 97 12.13 24.53 -14.18
CA PRO A 97 13.59 24.42 -14.14
C PRO A 97 14.15 23.75 -12.87
N LYS A 98 13.33 23.59 -11.82
CA LYS A 98 13.71 22.88 -10.60
C LYS A 98 13.45 21.37 -10.67
N LEU A 99 12.84 20.90 -11.77
CA LEU A 99 12.59 19.47 -11.98
C LEU A 99 13.91 18.72 -12.08
N PHE A 100 14.02 17.62 -11.33
CA PHE A 100 15.19 16.76 -11.30
C PHE A 100 14.82 15.35 -11.76
N ASP A 101 15.73 14.70 -12.49
CA ASP A 101 15.52 13.33 -12.98
C ASP A 101 15.92 12.30 -11.89
N GLY A 102 15.03 12.13 -10.92
CA GLY A 102 15.22 11.29 -9.72
C GLY A 102 15.62 9.84 -10.00
N LYS A 103 16.25 9.19 -9.02
CA LYS A 103 16.70 7.79 -9.10
C LYS A 103 15.60 6.87 -8.60
N GLN A 104 14.63 6.62 -9.48
CA GLN A 104 13.43 5.88 -9.16
C GLN A 104 13.60 4.38 -9.40
N MET A 105 12.67 3.60 -8.88
CA MET A 105 12.59 2.18 -9.20
C MET A 105 11.16 1.79 -9.53
N VAL A 106 11.03 0.75 -10.36
CA VAL A 106 9.76 0.10 -10.65
C VAL A 106 9.83 -1.37 -10.28
N ILE A 107 8.72 -1.89 -9.78
CA ILE A 107 8.57 -3.28 -9.38
C ILE A 107 7.95 -4.06 -10.53
N THR A 108 8.59 -5.17 -10.86
CA THR A 108 8.16 -6.10 -11.93
C THR A 108 7.75 -7.47 -11.40
N GLY A 109 8.12 -7.80 -10.16
CA GLY A 109 7.80 -9.07 -9.52
C GLY A 109 7.68 -8.92 -8.01
N VAL A 110 6.70 -9.62 -7.41
CA VAL A 110 6.53 -9.68 -5.94
C VAL A 110 6.22 -11.11 -5.53
N ILE A 111 7.14 -11.74 -4.81
CA ILE A 111 7.01 -13.11 -4.31
C ILE A 111 6.99 -13.08 -2.80
N TYR A 112 5.96 -13.67 -2.19
CA TYR A 112 5.91 -13.90 -0.75
C TYR A 112 6.26 -15.36 -0.44
N ASP A 113 7.31 -15.54 0.34
CA ASP A 113 7.67 -16.81 0.95
C ASP A 113 7.16 -16.85 2.40
N ASP A 114 6.09 -17.59 2.60
CA ASP A 114 5.47 -17.77 3.90
C ASP A 114 6.34 -18.56 4.90
N SER A 115 7.19 -19.46 4.40
CA SER A 115 8.01 -20.31 5.27
C SER A 115 9.10 -19.52 6.01
N THR A 116 9.59 -18.46 5.37
CA THR A 116 10.60 -17.55 5.90
C THR A 116 10.02 -16.18 6.27
N ASN A 117 8.71 -15.99 6.12
CA ASN A 117 8.01 -14.71 6.23
C ASN A 117 8.72 -13.57 5.48
N THR A 118 9.08 -13.80 4.22
CA THR A 118 9.88 -12.87 3.41
C THR A 118 9.15 -12.47 2.13
N ILE A 119 9.17 -11.17 1.82
CA ILE A 119 8.74 -10.61 0.54
C ILE A 119 9.99 -10.32 -0.29
N TYR A 120 10.07 -10.95 -1.46
CA TYR A 120 11.06 -10.64 -2.47
C TYR A 120 10.45 -9.68 -3.49
N MET A 121 11.06 -8.52 -3.63
CA MET A 121 10.64 -7.44 -4.53
C MET A 121 11.63 -7.36 -5.70
N GLU A 122 11.25 -7.83 -6.89
CA GLU A 122 12.06 -7.58 -8.07
C GLU A 122 11.88 -6.13 -8.51
N ALA A 123 12.96 -5.36 -8.40
CA ALA A 123 13.01 -3.95 -8.76
C ALA A 123 13.93 -3.72 -9.96
N LYS A 124 13.54 -2.79 -10.83
CA LYS A 124 14.37 -2.26 -11.91
C LYS A 124 14.62 -0.79 -11.66
N LYS A 125 15.88 -0.36 -11.80
CA LYS A 125 16.23 1.06 -11.68
C LYS A 125 15.81 1.82 -12.93
N VAL A 126 15.18 2.97 -12.74
CA VAL A 126 14.70 3.84 -13.83
C VAL A 126 14.84 5.32 -13.43
N PRO A 127 15.07 6.23 -14.37
CA PRO A 127 14.99 7.65 -14.09
C PRO A 127 13.52 8.09 -13.88
N TYR A 128 13.26 9.16 -13.13
CA TYR A 128 11.91 9.74 -12.98
C TYR A 128 11.26 10.02 -14.34
N SER A 129 12.03 10.52 -15.29
CA SER A 129 11.61 10.81 -16.66
C SER A 129 11.02 9.59 -17.35
N PHE A 130 11.50 8.38 -17.09
CA PHE A 130 10.92 7.15 -17.63
C PHE A 130 9.46 6.98 -17.14
N ILE A 131 9.24 7.09 -15.83
CA ILE A 131 7.91 6.97 -15.23
C ILE A 131 6.98 8.08 -15.75
N ALA A 132 7.49 9.30 -15.85
CA ALA A 132 6.73 10.44 -16.34
C ALA A 132 6.33 10.27 -17.81
N THR A 133 7.26 9.84 -18.68
CA THR A 133 7.00 9.56 -20.10
C THR A 133 5.98 8.42 -20.26
N LEU A 134 6.11 7.36 -19.46
CA LEU A 134 5.17 6.22 -19.47
C LEU A 134 3.76 6.63 -19.06
N ARG A 135 3.62 7.34 -17.93
CA ARG A 135 2.33 7.82 -17.41
C ARG A 135 1.61 8.72 -18.41
N ASN A 136 2.35 9.53 -19.15
CA ASN A 136 1.81 10.46 -20.14
C ASN A 136 1.69 9.87 -21.55
N LYS A 137 1.96 8.57 -21.73
CA LYS A 137 1.91 7.86 -23.02
C LYS A 137 2.73 8.58 -24.10
N LYS A 138 3.97 8.94 -23.78
CA LYS A 138 4.88 9.70 -24.65
C LYS A 138 6.01 8.89 -25.30
N PHE A 139 6.08 7.59 -25.05
CA PHE A 139 6.88 6.66 -25.85
C PHE A 139 6.23 6.40 -27.22
N PRO A 140 6.98 5.87 -28.21
CA PRO A 140 6.43 5.45 -29.51
C PRO A 140 5.20 4.55 -29.34
N GLU A 141 4.20 4.68 -30.20
CA GLU A 141 2.90 4.00 -30.07
C GLU A 141 3.01 2.47 -29.99
N ASN A 142 4.01 1.90 -30.67
CA ASN A 142 4.32 0.47 -30.72
C ASN A 142 5.35 0.01 -29.66
N SER A 143 5.71 0.87 -28.71
CA SER A 143 6.68 0.54 -27.66
C SER A 143 6.22 -0.67 -26.82
N HIS A 144 7.13 -1.62 -26.62
CA HIS A 144 6.87 -2.78 -25.76
C HIS A 144 6.73 -2.38 -24.28
N LEU A 145 7.25 -1.20 -23.88
CA LEU A 145 7.14 -0.68 -22.52
C LEU A 145 5.69 -0.53 -22.05
N TYR A 146 4.76 -0.32 -22.97
CA TYR A 146 3.33 -0.22 -22.68
C TYR A 146 2.66 -1.56 -22.36
N GLN A 147 3.31 -2.67 -22.68
CA GLN A 147 2.82 -4.04 -22.43
C GLN A 147 3.36 -4.60 -21.11
N LEU A 148 4.42 -3.99 -20.56
CA LEU A 148 5.03 -4.43 -19.31
C LEU A 148 4.14 -4.08 -18.13
N LEU A 149 3.86 -5.07 -17.28
CA LEU A 149 3.19 -4.85 -16.02
C LEU A 149 4.22 -4.34 -15.00
N MET A 150 4.18 -3.04 -14.72
CA MET A 150 5.09 -2.36 -13.81
C MET A 150 4.32 -1.63 -12.73
N PHE A 151 4.94 -1.50 -11.56
CA PHE A 151 4.41 -0.74 -10.44
C PHE A 151 5.45 0.25 -9.91
N THR A 152 5.06 1.48 -9.63
CA THR A 152 5.83 2.31 -8.69
C THR A 152 5.69 1.74 -7.29
N THR A 153 6.66 1.95 -6.40
CA THR A 153 6.60 1.42 -5.03
C THR A 153 6.64 2.51 -3.97
N GLY A 154 5.76 2.39 -2.98
CA GLY A 154 5.61 3.36 -1.89
C GLY A 154 5.33 2.71 -0.54
N VAL A 155 5.15 3.55 0.47
CA VAL A 155 4.70 3.13 1.80
C VAL A 155 3.64 4.09 2.32
N LEU A 156 2.63 3.52 2.96
CA LEU A 156 1.62 4.19 3.77
C LEU A 156 1.99 3.95 5.23
N ALA A 157 2.30 5.00 5.97
CA ALA A 157 2.81 4.98 7.33
C ALA A 157 1.76 5.53 8.33
N PRO A 158 0.70 4.77 8.64
CA PRO A 158 -0.32 5.21 9.59
C PRO A 158 0.20 5.25 11.03
N LEU A 159 -0.33 6.20 11.82
CA LEU A 159 -0.13 6.23 13.27
C LEU A 159 -1.30 5.58 14.00
N ILE A 160 -1.00 4.81 15.05
CA ILE A 160 -1.97 4.27 16.01
C ILE A 160 -1.76 4.97 17.34
N ALA A 161 -2.72 5.77 17.79
CA ALA A 161 -2.68 6.41 19.10
C ALA A 161 -2.94 5.41 20.24
N ARG A 162 -2.48 5.72 21.46
CA ARG A 162 -2.59 4.85 22.66
C ARG A 162 -4.01 4.34 22.96
N ASN A 163 -5.04 5.05 22.50
CA ASN A 163 -6.44 4.65 22.70
C ASN A 163 -6.98 3.69 21.63
N GLY A 164 -6.15 3.23 20.69
CA GLY A 164 -6.55 2.31 19.60
C GLY A 164 -7.32 3.03 18.49
N THR A 165 -6.88 4.25 18.14
CA THR A 165 -7.46 5.08 17.08
C THR A 165 -6.35 5.47 16.11
N SER A 166 -6.63 5.38 14.81
CA SER A 166 -5.78 5.95 13.75
C SER A 166 -6.42 7.22 13.18
N ILE A 167 -5.70 7.91 12.30
CA ILE A 167 -6.14 9.16 11.70
C ILE A 167 -5.88 9.16 10.20
N LEU A 168 -6.86 9.67 9.45
CA LEU A 168 -6.70 10.04 8.05
C LEU A 168 -6.51 11.55 7.96
N LEU A 169 -5.62 11.97 7.07
CA LEU A 169 -5.37 13.35 6.71
C LEU A 169 -5.99 13.64 5.35
N GLN A 170 -6.65 14.80 5.21
CA GLN A 170 -7.06 15.26 3.89
C GLN A 170 -5.88 15.96 3.19
N ARG A 171 -5.51 15.46 2.02
CA ARG A 171 -4.51 16.04 1.14
C ARG A 171 -5.02 17.34 0.54
N VAL A 172 -4.14 18.34 0.40
CA VAL A 172 -4.45 19.59 -0.32
C VAL A 172 -4.82 19.28 -1.78
N ASP A 173 -4.06 18.35 -2.39
CA ASP A 173 -4.32 17.91 -3.75
C ASP A 173 -5.53 16.99 -3.79
N LEU A 174 -6.48 17.33 -4.68
CA LEU A 174 -7.76 16.64 -4.89
C LEU A 174 -8.70 16.49 -3.68
N GLY A 175 -8.27 16.78 -2.44
CA GLY A 175 -9.08 16.62 -1.23
C GLY A 175 -9.25 15.16 -0.79
N LEU A 176 -8.38 14.25 -1.23
CA LEU A 176 -8.42 12.83 -0.87
C LEU A 176 -7.96 12.62 0.57
N TYR A 177 -8.56 11.65 1.27
CA TYR A 177 -8.07 11.21 2.57
C TYR A 177 -7.03 10.10 2.42
N SER A 178 -5.92 10.23 3.14
CA SER A 178 -4.86 9.21 3.20
C SER A 178 -4.21 9.22 4.59
N VAL A 179 -3.12 8.47 4.73
CA VAL A 179 -2.19 8.57 5.87
C VAL A 179 -0.87 9.14 5.37
N PRO A 180 0.09 9.47 6.26
CA PRO A 180 1.45 9.79 5.82
C PRO A 180 2.01 8.70 4.94
N GLY A 181 2.81 9.07 3.94
CA GLY A 181 3.35 8.11 3.01
C GLY A 181 3.92 8.73 1.75
N GLY A 182 4.90 8.03 1.19
CA GLY A 182 5.63 8.48 0.02
C GLY A 182 6.20 7.33 -0.78
N PHE A 183 6.82 7.67 -1.90
CA PHE A 183 7.48 6.70 -2.78
C PHE A 183 8.85 6.34 -2.24
N LEU A 184 9.25 5.08 -2.43
CA LEU A 184 10.58 4.64 -2.04
C LEU A 184 11.60 5.19 -3.03
N GLU A 185 12.55 5.95 -2.51
CA GLU A 185 13.70 6.43 -3.27
C GLU A 185 14.99 6.25 -2.45
N ALA A 186 16.01 5.68 -3.08
CA ALA A 186 17.29 5.40 -2.44
C ALA A 186 18.14 6.69 -2.39
N HIS A 187 17.80 7.57 -1.45
CA HIS A 187 18.41 8.91 -1.29
C HIS A 187 19.63 8.94 -0.37
N ASP A 188 19.86 7.90 0.43
CA ASP A 188 21.04 7.86 1.30
C ASP A 188 22.32 7.87 0.47
N LYS A 189 23.43 8.35 1.06
CA LYS A 189 24.71 8.44 0.35
C LYS A 189 25.15 7.10 -0.25
N GLU A 190 24.78 6.01 0.41
CA GLU A 190 25.12 4.66 0.01
C GLU A 190 24.07 4.04 -0.93
N LYS A 191 22.89 4.66 -1.08
CA LYS A 191 21.75 4.19 -1.88
C LYS A 191 21.31 2.78 -1.51
N ARG A 192 21.19 2.50 -0.21
CA ARG A 192 20.84 1.19 0.32
C ARG A 192 19.36 0.86 0.11
N LEU A 193 19.13 -0.41 -0.19
CA LEU A 193 17.82 -1.03 -0.25
C LEU A 193 17.58 -1.92 0.98
N ASN A 194 18.62 -2.65 1.41
CA ASN A 194 18.65 -3.46 2.62
C ASN A 194 19.78 -2.98 3.54
N PHE A 195 19.54 -2.95 4.86
CA PHE A 195 20.49 -2.48 5.87
C PHE A 195 21.00 -3.64 6.74
N TYR A 196 22.23 -3.54 7.23
CA TYR A 196 22.89 -4.61 8.01
C TYR A 196 22.22 -4.92 9.35
N ASP A 197 21.44 -3.98 9.89
CA ASP A 197 20.70 -4.12 11.15
C ASP A 197 19.30 -4.72 10.97
N GLY A 198 19.00 -5.22 9.76
CA GLY A 198 17.71 -5.83 9.42
C GLY A 198 16.63 -4.82 9.02
N ARG A 199 16.93 -3.51 9.02
CA ARG A 199 16.04 -2.52 8.42
C ARG A 199 16.09 -2.62 6.89
N ASN A 200 15.07 -2.06 6.25
CA ASN A 200 14.98 -1.96 4.80
C ASN A 200 14.44 -0.59 4.39
N LEU A 201 14.54 -0.28 3.09
CA LEU A 201 14.09 0.99 2.54
C LEU A 201 12.62 1.30 2.85
N VAL A 202 11.74 0.30 2.90
CA VAL A 202 10.31 0.51 3.23
C VAL A 202 10.16 1.11 4.63
N THR A 203 10.82 0.52 5.62
CA THR A 203 10.73 0.98 7.02
C THR A 203 11.40 2.33 7.22
N GLU A 204 12.51 2.59 6.52
CA GLU A 204 13.19 3.89 6.57
C GLU A 204 12.36 5.00 5.93
N THR A 205 11.78 4.75 4.76
CA THR A 205 10.86 5.69 4.12
C THR A 205 9.68 5.97 5.05
N ALA A 206 9.05 4.94 5.63
CA ALA A 206 7.92 5.15 6.56
C ALA A 206 8.27 6.05 7.75
N ILE A 207 9.46 5.87 8.35
CA ILE A 207 9.92 6.71 9.45
C ILE A 207 10.17 8.15 8.98
N THR A 208 10.76 8.32 7.80
CA THR A 208 10.98 9.64 7.20
C THR A 208 9.66 10.34 6.94
N GLU A 209 8.70 9.70 6.27
CA GLU A 209 7.39 10.30 6.00
C GLU A 209 6.65 10.70 7.28
N LEU A 210 6.71 9.86 8.33
CA LEU A 210 6.13 10.22 9.63
C LEU A 210 6.76 11.50 10.20
N LYS A 211 8.08 11.63 10.14
CA LYS A 211 8.80 12.82 10.63
C LYS A 211 8.52 14.05 9.77
N GLU A 212 8.57 13.90 8.46
CA GLU A 212 8.46 15.01 7.53
C GLU A 212 7.01 15.50 7.38
N GLU A 213 6.01 14.64 7.55
CA GLU A 213 4.60 15.01 7.37
C GLU A 213 3.84 15.34 8.67
N ILE A 214 4.19 14.76 9.83
CA ILE A 214 3.40 14.96 11.07
C ILE A 214 4.27 15.19 12.33
N VAL A 215 5.19 14.27 12.60
CA VAL A 215 5.76 14.10 13.95
C VAL A 215 6.93 15.04 14.21
N GLY A 216 7.71 15.38 13.18
CA GLY A 216 8.88 16.23 13.30
C GLY A 216 8.54 17.71 13.36
N ILE A 217 9.52 18.50 13.79
CA ILE A 217 9.47 19.96 13.76
C ILE A 217 10.42 20.45 12.67
N LYS A 218 9.92 21.25 11.73
CA LYS A 218 10.70 21.76 10.60
C LYS A 218 11.93 22.52 11.08
N GLY A 219 13.10 22.11 10.58
CA GLY A 219 14.38 22.76 10.88
C GLY A 219 15.03 22.30 12.18
N THR A 220 14.50 21.27 12.85
CA THR A 220 15.10 20.65 14.04
C THR A 220 15.08 19.13 13.91
N ASP A 221 15.81 18.46 14.80
CA ASP A 221 15.77 16.99 14.97
C ASP A 221 14.73 16.55 16.03
N GLU A 222 13.94 17.50 16.54
CA GLU A 222 12.99 17.25 17.62
C GLU A 222 11.69 16.62 17.09
N LEU A 223 11.16 15.68 17.88
CA LEU A 223 9.86 15.06 17.65
C LEU A 223 8.84 15.64 18.62
N ARG A 224 7.62 15.81 18.13
CA ARG A 224 6.48 16.25 18.95
C ARG A 224 5.97 15.18 19.91
N PHE A 225 6.19 13.92 19.55
CA PHE A 225 5.94 12.76 20.38
C PHE A 225 6.76 11.58 19.85
N ASP A 226 7.14 10.67 20.74
CA ASP A 226 7.79 9.43 20.35
C ASP A 226 6.80 8.50 19.63
N PHE A 227 7.32 7.61 18.80
CA PHE A 227 6.56 6.53 18.19
C PHE A 227 7.39 5.25 18.14
N SER A 228 6.70 4.10 18.07
CA SER A 228 7.35 2.79 18.02
C SER A 228 8.12 2.60 16.71
N LYS A 229 8.95 1.54 16.67
CA LYS A 229 9.45 1.03 15.39
C LYS A 229 8.27 0.68 14.48
N THR A 230 8.46 0.95 13.20
CA THR A 230 7.51 0.63 12.13
C THR A 230 7.42 -0.87 11.92
N GLN A 231 6.21 -1.38 11.70
CA GLN A 231 5.94 -2.79 11.38
C GLN A 231 5.16 -2.88 10.07
N ILE A 232 5.54 -3.78 9.16
CA ILE A 232 4.83 -3.97 7.89
C ILE A 232 3.63 -4.89 8.14
N SER A 233 2.43 -4.39 7.92
CA SER A 233 1.18 -5.10 8.22
C SER A 233 0.46 -5.64 6.98
N SER A 234 0.63 -4.97 5.83
CA SER A 234 0.13 -5.45 4.54
C SER A 234 0.90 -4.83 3.38
N ILE A 235 0.66 -5.37 2.19
CA ILE A 235 1.09 -4.81 0.90
C ILE A 235 -0.12 -4.65 0.00
N SER A 236 -0.26 -3.51 -0.65
CA SER A 236 -1.42 -3.14 -1.46
C SER A 236 -0.99 -2.88 -2.90
N PHE A 237 -1.72 -3.43 -3.85
CA PHE A 237 -1.55 -3.20 -5.28
C PHE A 237 -2.74 -2.41 -5.78
N ARG A 238 -2.51 -1.26 -6.42
CA ARG A 238 -3.56 -0.45 -7.03
C ARG A 238 -3.23 -0.07 -8.47
N LYS A 239 -4.28 0.11 -9.28
CA LYS A 239 -4.19 0.66 -10.63
C LYS A 239 -5.40 1.56 -10.88
N THR A 240 -5.16 2.77 -11.36
CA THR A 240 -6.19 3.78 -11.58
C THR A 240 -6.41 4.02 -13.07
N GLY A 241 -7.61 3.69 -13.56
CA GLY A 241 -8.05 3.94 -14.94
C GLY A 241 -7.07 3.41 -15.99
N ALA A 242 -6.85 4.23 -17.03
CA ALA A 242 -5.96 3.91 -18.13
C ALA A 242 -4.46 4.14 -17.83
N ASN A 243 -4.08 4.34 -16.56
CA ASN A 243 -2.67 4.49 -16.18
C ASN A 243 -1.92 3.20 -16.50
N LEU A 244 -0.83 3.32 -17.25
CA LEU A 244 -0.07 2.16 -17.69
C LEU A 244 0.71 1.52 -16.55
N ILE A 245 1.18 2.34 -15.60
CA ILE A 245 1.89 1.90 -14.39
C ILE A 245 0.93 1.83 -13.19
N GLY A 246 0.99 0.72 -12.45
CA GLY A 246 0.30 0.57 -11.18
C GLY A 246 1.11 1.16 -10.02
N THR A 247 0.63 0.98 -8.80
CA THR A 247 1.40 1.25 -7.59
C THR A 247 1.30 0.07 -6.63
N VAL A 248 2.43 -0.31 -6.04
CA VAL A 248 2.50 -1.24 -4.92
C VAL A 248 2.92 -0.45 -3.67
N GLU A 249 2.13 -0.51 -2.61
CA GLU A 249 2.30 0.29 -1.39
C GLU A 249 2.30 -0.63 -0.18
N PHE A 250 3.34 -0.58 0.64
CA PHE A 250 3.34 -1.24 1.94
C PHE A 250 2.49 -0.44 2.93
N VAL A 251 1.76 -1.10 3.82
CA VAL A 251 1.13 -0.45 4.98
C VAL A 251 1.98 -0.75 6.20
N ALA A 252 2.63 0.28 6.72
CA ALA A 252 3.67 0.17 7.72
C ALA A 252 3.34 1.03 8.97
N PRO A 253 2.44 0.56 9.86
CA PRO A 253 2.05 1.29 11.07
C PRO A 253 3.16 1.51 12.09
N SER A 254 2.98 2.58 12.85
CA SER A 254 3.70 2.88 14.08
C SER A 254 2.76 3.31 15.21
N TYR A 255 3.04 2.90 16.43
CA TYR A 255 2.30 3.32 17.62
C TYR A 255 2.80 4.68 18.10
N ALA A 256 1.91 5.68 18.11
CA ALA A 256 2.20 7.00 18.62
C ALA A 256 2.11 7.01 20.15
N ASN A 257 3.08 7.64 20.81
CA ASN A 257 3.13 7.75 22.27
C ASN A 257 2.20 8.85 22.83
N CYS A 258 1.02 9.01 22.25
CA CYS A 258 0.06 10.05 22.60
C CYS A 258 -1.39 9.56 22.45
N HIS A 259 -2.34 10.33 23.00
CA HIS A 259 -3.76 10.11 22.79
C HIS A 259 -4.22 10.74 21.46
N SER A 260 -5.27 10.21 20.84
CA SER A 260 -5.76 10.75 19.55
C SER A 260 -6.21 12.21 19.62
N SER A 261 -6.56 12.73 20.80
CA SER A 261 -6.85 14.17 21.00
C SER A 261 -5.61 15.04 20.79
N TYR A 262 -4.45 14.61 21.28
CA TYR A 262 -3.19 15.31 21.05
C TYR A 262 -2.77 15.21 19.58
N LEU A 263 -2.98 14.04 18.95
CA LEU A 263 -2.69 13.88 17.52
C LEU A 263 -3.55 14.80 16.63
N GLN A 264 -4.80 15.08 17.01
CA GLN A 264 -5.63 16.07 16.29
C GLN A 264 -5.10 17.50 16.47
N GLU A 265 -4.64 17.86 17.68
CA GLU A 265 -3.95 19.13 17.91
C GLU A 265 -2.67 19.22 17.07
N VAL A 266 -1.96 18.09 16.92
CA VAL A 266 -0.78 18.00 16.07
C VAL A 266 -1.07 18.35 14.63
N ILE A 267 -2.16 17.81 14.08
CA ILE A 267 -2.53 18.05 12.68
C ILE A 267 -3.04 19.47 12.47
N ARG A 268 -3.83 20.02 13.40
CA ARG A 268 -4.32 21.39 13.31
C ARG A 268 -3.21 22.43 13.38
N ASN A 269 -2.14 22.12 14.11
CA ASN A 269 -0.94 22.95 14.21
C ASN A 269 0.27 22.15 13.73
N ASN A 270 0.25 21.74 12.46
CA ASN A 270 1.29 20.89 11.89
C ASN A 270 2.57 21.71 11.65
N LEU A 271 3.64 21.33 12.34
CA LEU A 271 4.95 21.98 12.30
C LEU A 271 5.96 21.19 11.44
N ALA A 272 5.53 20.09 10.84
CA ALA A 272 6.40 19.22 10.06
C ALA A 272 6.82 19.90 8.74
N LYS A 273 7.91 19.40 8.16
CA LYS A 273 8.52 19.95 6.94
C LYS A 273 7.51 20.04 5.79
N ASP A 274 6.72 18.99 5.63
CA ASP A 274 5.78 18.77 4.53
C ASP A 274 4.32 18.93 4.97
N ALA A 275 4.09 19.69 6.07
CA ALA A 275 2.77 20.07 6.54
C ALA A 275 1.89 20.74 5.47
N HIS A 276 2.52 21.37 4.46
CA HIS A 276 1.86 22.04 3.35
C HIS A 276 1.17 21.09 2.35
N GLU A 277 1.43 19.79 2.41
CA GLU A 277 0.77 18.80 1.55
C GLU A 277 -0.62 18.42 2.06
N HIS A 278 -0.94 18.76 3.30
CA HIS A 278 -2.19 18.41 3.99
C HIS A 278 -2.95 19.65 4.44
N THR A 279 -4.27 19.48 4.55
CA THR A 279 -5.13 20.46 5.20
C THR A 279 -5.24 20.14 6.70
N SER A 280 -5.94 20.98 7.45
CA SER A 280 -6.30 20.68 8.84
C SER A 280 -7.44 19.65 8.98
N GLU A 281 -8.11 19.30 7.87
CA GLU A 281 -9.21 18.34 7.87
C GLU A 281 -8.68 16.91 8.06
N HIS A 282 -9.34 16.16 8.94
CA HIS A 282 -8.91 14.82 9.32
C HIS A 282 -10.09 13.97 9.77
N GLN A 283 -9.94 12.65 9.67
CA GLN A 283 -10.93 11.68 10.13
C GLN A 283 -10.29 10.70 11.11
N LEU A 284 -10.93 10.48 12.26
CA LEU A 284 -10.53 9.45 13.21
C LEU A 284 -11.08 8.09 12.78
N ILE A 285 -10.23 7.06 12.82
CA ILE A 285 -10.58 5.66 12.56
C ILE A 285 -10.44 4.87 13.87
N PRO A 286 -11.56 4.46 14.50
CA PRO A 286 -11.47 3.58 15.66
C PRO A 286 -11.10 2.15 15.21
N LEU A 287 -10.07 1.56 15.82
CA LEU A 287 -9.55 0.25 15.41
C LEU A 287 -10.05 -0.91 16.29
N LYS A 288 -10.50 -0.61 17.51
CA LYS A 288 -11.01 -1.64 18.44
C LYS A 288 -12.30 -2.25 17.92
N SER A 289 -12.39 -3.57 17.98
CA SER A 289 -13.57 -4.38 17.62
C SER A 289 -14.91 -3.86 18.12
N LYS A 290 -14.96 -3.39 19.38
CA LYS A 290 -16.20 -2.84 19.98
C LYS A 290 -16.77 -1.62 19.24
N ASN A 291 -15.97 -0.97 18.39
CA ASN A 291 -16.35 0.20 17.60
C ASN A 291 -16.54 -0.16 16.11
N ARG A 292 -16.72 -1.45 15.78
CA ARG A 292 -16.82 -1.94 14.40
C ARG A 292 -17.89 -1.23 13.59
N ASP A 293 -19.07 -0.99 14.16
CA ASP A 293 -20.18 -0.36 13.43
C ASP A 293 -19.83 1.09 13.06
N LYS A 294 -19.21 1.83 13.98
CA LYS A 294 -18.70 3.17 13.72
C LYS A 294 -17.61 3.17 12.65
N LEU A 295 -16.71 2.18 12.68
CA LEU A 295 -15.72 2.02 11.63
C LEU A 295 -16.40 1.78 10.28
N LEU A 296 -17.29 0.79 10.21
CA LEU A 296 -18.06 0.47 9.01
C LEU A 296 -18.84 1.67 8.49
N GLU A 297 -19.38 2.52 9.35
CA GLU A 297 -20.01 3.78 8.94
C GLU A 297 -19.00 4.73 8.27
N ILE A 298 -17.82 4.93 8.86
CA ILE A 298 -16.78 5.81 8.31
C ILE A 298 -16.25 5.30 6.97
N ILE A 299 -15.96 4.00 6.86
CA ILE A 299 -15.33 3.42 5.67
C ILE A 299 -16.34 2.98 4.61
N LEU A 300 -17.55 2.57 5.02
CA LEU A 300 -18.55 1.96 4.15
C LEU A 300 -19.91 2.68 4.26
N THR A 301 -20.67 2.51 5.33
CA THR A 301 -22.13 2.70 5.35
C THR A 301 -22.61 4.10 5.69
N GLY A 302 -21.70 5.06 5.89
CA GLY A 302 -22.03 6.45 6.19
C GLY A 302 -22.81 7.13 5.06
N THR A 303 -23.53 8.18 5.42
CA THR A 303 -24.34 8.97 4.48
C THR A 303 -23.48 9.72 3.45
N LEU A 304 -22.23 10.03 3.79
CA LEU A 304 -21.26 10.69 2.92
C LEU A 304 -19.98 9.86 2.80
N ARG A 305 -19.54 9.62 1.57
CA ARG A 305 -18.30 8.88 1.29
C ARG A 305 -17.07 9.79 1.41
N LEU A 306 -16.09 9.39 2.21
CA LEU A 306 -14.78 10.04 2.22
C LEU A 306 -14.04 9.76 0.90
N PRO A 307 -13.55 10.79 0.19
CA PRO A 307 -12.81 10.59 -1.06
C PRO A 307 -11.45 9.94 -0.83
N GLY A 308 -11.02 9.09 -1.77
CA GLY A 308 -9.72 8.41 -1.70
C GLY A 308 -9.80 7.03 -1.05
N ALA A 309 -10.92 6.32 -1.20
CA ALA A 309 -11.15 5.02 -0.59
C ALA A 309 -10.00 4.03 -0.85
N SER A 310 -9.43 4.03 -2.05
CA SER A 310 -8.31 3.15 -2.37
C SER A 310 -6.99 3.50 -1.66
N LEU A 311 -6.92 4.63 -0.96
CA LEU A 311 -5.75 5.04 -0.18
C LEU A 311 -5.89 4.66 1.30
N TYR A 312 -7.11 4.72 1.86
CA TYR A 312 -7.33 4.46 3.29
C TYR A 312 -7.99 3.12 3.63
N LEU A 313 -8.71 2.47 2.69
CA LEU A 313 -9.26 1.14 2.92
C LEU A 313 -8.19 0.07 3.23
N PRO A 314 -7.08 -0.06 2.46
CA PRO A 314 -6.03 -1.01 2.82
C PRO A 314 -5.51 -0.78 4.23
N VAL A 315 -5.36 0.49 4.60
CA VAL A 315 -4.90 0.90 5.93
C VAL A 315 -5.92 0.48 7.00
N ALA A 316 -7.19 0.87 6.87
CA ALA A 316 -8.22 0.56 7.85
C ALA A 316 -8.36 -0.96 8.09
N LEU A 317 -8.32 -1.76 7.02
CA LEU A 317 -8.40 -3.22 7.08
C LEU A 317 -7.19 -3.81 7.84
N SER A 318 -5.98 -3.42 7.40
CA SER A 318 -4.72 -3.88 7.97
C SER A 318 -4.57 -3.53 9.46
N LEU A 319 -4.89 -2.29 9.84
CA LEU A 319 -4.79 -1.82 11.21
C LEU A 319 -5.83 -2.46 12.14
N THR A 320 -7.06 -2.65 11.65
CA THR A 320 -8.11 -3.31 12.43
C THR A 320 -7.74 -4.77 12.69
N ARG A 321 -7.17 -5.46 11.71
CA ARG A 321 -6.65 -6.81 11.92
C ARG A 321 -5.52 -6.81 12.97
N LEU A 322 -4.54 -5.91 12.84
CA LEU A 322 -3.41 -5.80 13.77
C LEU A 322 -3.88 -5.60 15.22
N GLU A 323 -4.81 -4.68 15.46
CA GLU A 323 -5.31 -4.35 16.80
C GLU A 323 -6.22 -5.43 17.43
N ASN A 324 -6.69 -6.41 16.66
CA ASN A 324 -7.65 -7.43 17.12
C ASN A 324 -7.17 -8.88 16.93
N GLN A 325 -5.86 -9.11 16.72
CA GLN A 325 -5.29 -10.44 16.49
C GLN A 325 -5.67 -11.46 17.59
N ALA A 326 -5.64 -11.06 18.86
CA ALA A 326 -5.95 -11.94 19.99
C ALA A 326 -7.45 -12.26 20.12
N SER A 327 -8.32 -11.46 19.52
CA SER A 327 -9.77 -11.50 19.75
C SER A 327 -10.50 -12.56 18.90
N CYS A 328 -9.80 -13.26 17.99
CA CYS A 328 -10.38 -14.17 16.97
C CYS A 328 -11.56 -13.56 16.18
N MET A 329 -11.72 -12.23 16.20
CA MET A 329 -12.86 -11.58 15.59
C MET A 329 -12.70 -11.56 14.08
N MET A 330 -13.78 -11.87 13.37
CA MET A 330 -13.82 -11.80 11.91
C MET A 330 -13.33 -10.44 11.46
N ALA A 331 -12.34 -10.44 10.55
CA ALA A 331 -11.90 -9.26 9.83
C ALA A 331 -13.11 -8.48 9.28
N LEU A 332 -12.92 -7.19 9.05
CA LEU A 332 -13.81 -6.42 8.18
C LEU A 332 -14.06 -7.23 6.89
N PRO A 333 -15.24 -7.07 6.23
CA PRO A 333 -15.53 -7.84 5.03
C PRO A 333 -14.39 -7.70 4.01
N ARG A 334 -13.87 -8.85 3.54
CA ARG A 334 -12.68 -8.91 2.66
C ARG A 334 -12.86 -8.06 1.41
N ALA A 335 -14.05 -8.15 0.81
CA ALA A 335 -14.51 -7.26 -0.22
C ALA A 335 -15.41 -6.20 0.40
N ILE A 336 -15.11 -4.95 0.13
CA ILE A 336 -15.94 -3.84 0.57
C ILE A 336 -17.05 -3.64 -0.46
N PRO A 337 -18.34 -3.72 -0.08
CA PRO A 337 -19.43 -3.39 -0.99
C PRO A 337 -19.22 -2.00 -1.61
N ASN A 338 -19.33 -1.91 -2.94
CA ASN A 338 -19.18 -0.68 -3.72
C ASN A 338 -17.76 -0.11 -3.78
N SER A 339 -16.77 -0.96 -3.53
CA SER A 339 -15.37 -0.68 -3.79
C SER A 339 -14.76 -1.85 -4.56
N SER A 340 -13.99 -1.51 -5.58
CA SER A 340 -13.03 -2.38 -6.26
C SER A 340 -11.79 -2.65 -5.40
N SER A 341 -11.77 -2.28 -4.13
CA SER A 341 -10.74 -2.63 -3.15
C SER A 341 -11.09 -3.91 -2.38
N ILE A 342 -10.17 -4.87 -2.38
CA ILE A 342 -10.28 -6.12 -1.59
C ILE A 342 -9.05 -6.28 -0.69
N ALA A 343 -9.23 -6.71 0.57
CA ALA A 343 -8.13 -7.19 1.40
C ALA A 343 -8.22 -8.70 1.61
N TRP A 344 -7.07 -9.35 1.41
CA TRP A 344 -6.89 -10.78 1.50
C TRP A 344 -5.92 -11.11 2.64
N PRO A 345 -6.37 -11.82 3.69
CA PRO A 345 -5.44 -12.48 4.60
C PRO A 345 -4.61 -13.51 3.83
N LEU A 346 -3.28 -13.45 3.89
CA LEU A 346 -2.45 -14.40 3.13
C LEU A 346 -2.68 -15.87 3.52
N SER A 347 -3.17 -16.11 4.73
CA SER A 347 -3.57 -17.44 5.21
C SER A 347 -4.61 -18.13 4.34
N ILE A 348 -5.44 -17.41 3.59
CA ILE A 348 -6.51 -18.02 2.76
C ILE A 348 -5.97 -18.70 1.51
N PHE A 349 -4.77 -18.31 1.06
CA PHE A 349 -4.11 -18.91 -0.10
C PHE A 349 -3.26 -20.11 0.29
N LYS A 350 -3.14 -20.39 1.59
CA LYS A 350 -2.56 -21.61 2.12
C LYS A 350 -3.63 -22.69 2.04
N ALA A 351 -3.58 -23.51 1.00
CA ALA A 351 -4.35 -24.76 0.97
C ALA A 351 -3.77 -25.73 2.00
N ASN A 352 -4.02 -25.51 3.28
CA ASN A 352 -3.91 -26.58 4.26
C ASN A 352 -5.26 -27.31 4.22
N PRO A 353 -5.30 -28.61 3.86
CA PRO A 353 -6.51 -29.37 4.12
C PRO A 353 -6.77 -29.30 5.62
N GLU A 354 -7.89 -28.68 6.00
CA GLU A 354 -8.43 -28.85 7.35
C GLU A 354 -8.49 -30.35 7.59
N LYS A 355 -7.83 -30.80 8.67
CA LYS A 355 -7.78 -32.16 9.23
C LYS A 355 -8.49 -33.22 8.38
N LEU A 356 -7.73 -34.24 7.95
CA LEU A 356 -8.31 -35.54 7.60
C LEU A 356 -9.39 -35.86 8.63
N LEU A 357 -10.65 -35.89 8.17
CA LEU A 357 -11.76 -36.42 8.95
C LEU A 357 -11.26 -37.74 9.50
N SER A 358 -11.13 -37.82 10.84
CA SER A 358 -10.77 -39.07 11.48
C SER A 358 -11.79 -40.09 11.00
N TYR A 359 -11.33 -41.05 10.21
CA TYR A 359 -12.12 -42.22 9.86
C TYR A 359 -12.49 -42.85 11.20
N LYS A 360 -13.75 -42.68 11.62
CA LYS A 360 -14.31 -43.56 12.63
C LYS A 360 -14.40 -44.90 11.95
N GLU A 361 -13.58 -45.87 12.37
CA GLU A 361 -13.83 -47.26 12.04
C GLU A 361 -15.29 -47.58 12.40
N PRO A 362 -16.03 -48.29 11.55
CA PRO A 362 -17.35 -48.76 11.92
C PRO A 362 -17.19 -49.66 13.14
N GLU A 363 -17.88 -49.32 14.23
CA GLU A 363 -18.06 -50.23 15.35
C GLU A 363 -18.65 -51.53 14.78
N ASN A 364 -17.88 -52.61 14.89
CA ASN A 364 -18.37 -53.96 14.62
C ASN A 364 -19.54 -54.23 15.58
N GLU A 365 -20.77 -54.02 15.12
CA GLU A 365 -21.95 -54.56 15.77
C GLU A 365 -21.87 -56.09 15.71
N ILE A 366 -21.56 -56.65 16.88
CA ILE A 366 -21.61 -58.07 17.19
C ILE A 366 -23.03 -58.55 16.92
N TYR A 367 -23.21 -59.32 15.85
CA TYR A 367 -24.39 -60.16 15.65
C TYR A 367 -24.46 -61.15 16.82
N ARG A 368 -25.42 -60.93 17.72
CA ARG A 368 -25.91 -61.98 18.63
C ARG A 368 -27.04 -62.71 17.92
N ASP A 369 -26.71 -63.83 17.32
CA ASP A 369 -27.69 -64.82 16.91
C ASP A 369 -28.43 -65.35 18.14
N ARG A 370 -29.75 -65.25 18.10
CA ARG A 370 -30.66 -66.12 18.86
C ARG A 370 -31.14 -67.20 17.90
N PHE A 371 -30.70 -68.43 18.12
CA PHE A 371 -31.57 -69.59 18.28
C PHE A 371 -30.91 -70.56 19.26
#